data_AF-A0A6P2D1S5-F1
#
_entry.id   AF-A0A6P2D1S5-F1
#
_cell.length_a   1.000
_cell.length_b   1.000
_cell.length_c   1.000
_cell.angle_alpha   90.00
_cell.angle_beta   90.00
_cell.angle_gamma   90.00
#
_symmetry.space_group_name_H-M   'P 1'
#
loop_
_entity.id
_entity.type
_entity.pdbx_description
1 polymer ?
#
loop_
_entity_poly.entity_id
_entity_poly.type
_entity_poly.pdbx_seq_one_letter_code
_entity_poly.pdbx_strand_id
1 'polypeptide(L)'
;MTGTALGFAGRIASGKSTVSDKVAVRLGVPRVSFRHYLETVAVNRGISDVTREVLQDLGEQEIKVHGFKDFCRAVLDQARWHPGQAVVIDGIRHVEAANALREIVSPAEFHLIYIDMDSETQRQRLPRSLRHRKPIQELERHSTEVQVPKELPKVAELLLDAHKNPDELAEEVVRWANRSDVSERFRKLATKWRAAVGPLSSSTKIIQHPAYQEIIKLGRDAVPLILQELEKKPDHWFAALRAITGEDPVAPEDRGRMDRMAASWVRWGREHELK
;
A
#
# COMPACT_ATOMS: atom_id res chain seq x y z
N MET A 1 17.13 2.51 0.47
CA MET A 1 15.86 1.92 -0.03
C MET A 1 14.75 2.85 0.41
N THR A 2 13.84 3.23 -0.48
CA THR A 2 12.63 3.97 -0.10
C THR A 2 11.67 2.96 0.50
N GLY A 3 11.21 3.19 1.73
CA GLY A 3 10.24 2.33 2.39
C GLY A 3 8.83 2.46 1.81
N THR A 4 7.92 1.66 2.32
CA THR A 4 6.49 1.73 2.02
C THR A 4 5.73 2.19 3.26
N ALA A 5 4.87 3.20 3.11
CA ALA A 5 3.96 3.65 4.15
C ALA A 5 2.57 3.03 3.90
N LEU A 6 2.04 2.31 4.89
CA LEU A 6 0.74 1.64 4.80
C LEU A 6 -0.26 2.30 5.74
N GLY A 7 -1.25 2.99 5.17
CA GLY A 7 -2.33 3.62 5.90
C GLY A 7 -3.54 2.71 6.03
N PHE A 8 -4.08 2.55 7.24
CA PHE A 8 -5.27 1.72 7.50
C PHE A 8 -6.50 2.58 7.79
N ALA A 9 -7.55 2.33 7.02
CA ALA A 9 -8.89 2.87 7.18
C ALA A 9 -9.92 1.74 7.34
N GLY A 10 -11.10 2.09 7.84
CA GLY A 10 -12.20 1.15 8.04
C GLY A 10 -13.16 1.62 9.13
N ARG A 11 -14.37 1.07 9.08
CA ARG A 11 -15.44 1.37 10.05
C ARG A 11 -15.02 1.00 11.47
N ILE A 12 -15.71 1.56 12.46
CA ILE A 12 -15.46 1.21 13.86
C ILE A 12 -15.78 -0.26 14.09
N ALA A 13 -14.92 -0.92 14.87
CA ALA A 13 -14.95 -2.35 15.14
C ALA A 13 -14.65 -3.27 13.94
N SER A 14 -14.02 -2.76 12.87
CA SER A 14 -13.59 -3.57 11.72
C SER A 14 -12.38 -4.48 11.99
N GLY A 15 -11.76 -4.40 13.16
CA GLY A 15 -10.51 -5.11 13.46
C GLY A 15 -9.25 -4.42 12.90
N LYS A 16 -9.36 -3.23 12.30
CA LYS A 16 -8.23 -2.47 11.71
C LYS A 16 -7.02 -2.28 12.62
N SER A 17 -7.24 -2.02 13.90
CA SER A 17 -6.13 -1.78 14.84
C SER A 17 -5.35 -3.07 15.10
N THR A 18 -6.05 -4.21 15.17
CA THR A 18 -5.44 -5.54 15.25
C THR A 18 -4.68 -5.92 13.98
N VAL A 19 -5.27 -5.68 12.80
CA VAL A 19 -4.61 -6.01 11.52
C VAL A 19 -3.39 -5.13 11.28
N SER A 20 -3.49 -3.81 11.48
CA SER A 20 -2.36 -2.88 11.32
C SER A 20 -1.19 -3.21 12.26
N ASP A 21 -1.47 -3.61 13.50
CA ASP A 21 -0.46 -4.06 14.45
C ASP A 21 0.26 -5.33 13.96
N LYS A 22 -0.51 -6.34 13.58
CA LYS A 22 0.00 -7.60 13.01
C LYS A 22 0.85 -7.39 11.76
N VAL A 23 0.47 -6.43 10.91
CA VAL A 23 1.24 -6.06 9.70
C VAL A 23 2.54 -5.38 10.07
N ALA A 24 2.51 -4.41 10.98
CA ALA A 24 3.71 -3.70 11.43
C ALA A 24 4.75 -4.67 12.02
N VAL A 25 4.30 -5.60 12.86
CA VAL A 25 5.15 -6.66 13.44
C VAL A 25 5.75 -7.55 12.35
N ARG A 26 4.95 -8.04 11.40
CA ARG A 26 5.42 -8.92 10.32
C ARG A 26 6.42 -8.24 9.37
N LEU A 27 6.25 -6.94 9.11
CA LEU A 27 7.17 -6.16 8.28
C LEU A 27 8.39 -5.64 9.07
N GLY A 28 8.36 -5.69 10.40
CA GLY A 28 9.41 -5.14 11.26
C GLY A 28 9.49 -3.60 11.18
N VAL A 29 8.36 -2.93 10.98
CA VAL A 29 8.29 -1.46 10.79
C VAL A 29 7.54 -0.79 11.94
N PRO A 30 7.83 0.49 12.25
CA PRO A 30 7.11 1.22 13.28
C PRO A 30 5.62 1.38 12.93
N ARG A 31 4.79 1.43 13.96
CA ARG A 31 3.36 1.70 13.87
C ARG A 31 3.02 2.98 14.62
N VAL A 32 2.26 3.85 13.98
CA VAL A 32 1.66 5.04 14.60
C VAL A 32 0.14 4.99 14.47
N SER A 33 -0.56 5.74 15.33
CA SER A 33 -2.02 5.85 15.25
C SER A 33 -2.50 7.26 15.57
N PHE A 34 -3.52 7.72 14.83
CA PHE A 34 -4.24 8.96 15.12
C PHE A 34 -4.92 8.93 16.49
N ARG A 35 -5.49 7.77 16.87
CA ARG A 35 -6.12 7.60 18.18
C ARG A 35 -5.10 7.80 19.29
N HIS A 36 -3.95 7.15 19.20
CA HIS A 36 -2.93 7.21 20.24
C HIS A 36 -2.31 8.61 20.38
N TYR A 37 -2.12 9.31 19.25
CA TYR A 37 -1.72 10.72 19.27
C TYR A 37 -2.74 11.57 20.04
N LEU A 38 -4.02 11.46 19.70
CA LEU A 38 -5.08 12.25 20.32
C LEU A 38 -5.26 11.90 21.81
N GLU A 39 -5.07 10.64 22.20
CA GLU A 39 -5.03 10.21 23.61
C GLU A 39 -3.87 10.91 24.35
N THR A 40 -2.69 10.99 23.72
CA THR A 40 -1.53 11.71 24.29
C THR A 40 -1.80 13.22 24.41
N VAL A 41 -2.43 13.83 23.39
CA VAL A 41 -2.83 15.23 23.43
C VAL A 41 -3.85 15.49 24.54
N ALA A 42 -4.85 14.61 24.71
CA ALA A 42 -5.85 14.72 25.76
C ALA A 42 -5.21 14.71 27.16
N VAL A 43 -4.32 13.75 27.41
CA VAL A 43 -3.57 13.66 28.68
C VAL A 43 -2.73 14.91 28.92
N ASN A 44 -2.02 15.40 27.90
CA ASN A 44 -1.20 16.61 28.01
C ASN A 44 -2.03 17.88 28.27
N ARG A 45 -3.30 17.90 27.86
CA ARG A 45 -4.26 18.98 28.16
C ARG A 45 -4.96 18.80 29.52
N GLY A 46 -4.60 17.79 30.31
CA GLY A 46 -5.19 17.53 31.62
C GLY A 46 -6.58 16.89 31.56
N ILE A 47 -6.96 16.27 30.43
CA ILE A 47 -8.24 15.58 30.27
C ILE A 47 -8.09 14.15 30.79
N SER A 48 -8.74 13.83 31.90
CA SER A 48 -8.64 12.52 32.56
C SER A 48 -9.63 11.47 32.04
N ASP A 49 -10.79 11.88 31.53
CA ASP A 49 -11.81 10.98 30.96
C ASP A 49 -11.81 11.08 29.42
N VAL A 50 -10.99 10.23 28.79
CA VAL A 50 -10.81 10.25 27.34
C VAL A 50 -11.90 9.42 26.65
N THR A 51 -13.03 10.07 26.40
CA THR A 51 -14.13 9.45 25.65
C THR A 51 -13.91 9.54 24.14
N ARG A 52 -14.76 8.85 23.37
CA ARG A 52 -14.72 8.93 21.90
C ARG A 52 -15.04 10.34 21.41
N GLU A 53 -16.03 10.98 22.02
CA GLU A 53 -16.47 12.33 21.70
C GLU A 53 -15.33 13.33 21.94
N VAL A 54 -14.62 13.21 23.07
CA VAL A 54 -13.45 14.05 23.35
C VAL A 54 -12.37 13.90 22.28
N LEU A 55 -12.04 12.67 21.87
CA LEU A 55 -11.03 12.44 20.83
C LEU A 55 -11.45 13.01 19.48
N GLN A 56 -12.74 12.95 19.17
CA GLN A 56 -13.30 13.50 17.93
C GLN A 56 -13.20 15.03 17.92
N ASP A 57 -13.62 15.68 18.99
CA ASP A 57 -13.53 17.13 19.15
C ASP A 57 -12.07 17.61 19.09
N LEU A 58 -11.15 16.89 19.74
CA LEU A 58 -9.72 17.19 19.67
C LEU A 58 -9.18 17.05 18.24
N GLY A 59 -9.56 15.99 17.53
CA GLY A 59 -9.14 15.80 16.13
C GLY A 59 -9.62 16.93 15.22
N GLU A 60 -10.90 17.33 15.35
CA GLU A 60 -11.45 18.46 14.59
C GLU A 60 -10.75 19.78 14.93
N GLN A 61 -10.42 20.01 16.20
CA GLN A 61 -9.65 21.18 16.63
C GLN A 61 -8.24 21.18 16.05
N GLU A 62 -7.50 20.07 16.12
CA GLU A 62 -6.15 19.95 15.55
C GLU A 62 -6.17 20.25 14.04
N ILE A 63 -7.13 19.69 13.31
CA ILE A 63 -7.30 19.96 11.87
C ILE A 63 -7.65 21.42 11.61
N LYS A 64 -8.54 22.02 12.41
CA LYS A 64 -8.95 23.42 12.24
C LYS A 64 -7.81 24.40 12.50
N VAL A 65 -6.96 24.12 13.49
CA VAL A 65 -5.88 25.01 13.92
C VAL A 65 -4.62 24.83 13.07
N HIS A 66 -4.23 23.59 12.80
CA HIS A 66 -2.94 23.25 12.18
C HIS A 66 -3.08 22.70 10.75
N GLY A 67 -4.28 22.30 10.34
CA GLY A 67 -4.52 21.64 9.06
C GLY A 67 -4.06 20.18 9.04
N PHE A 68 -4.43 19.46 7.97
CA PHE A 68 -4.15 18.04 7.84
C PHE A 68 -2.65 17.71 7.79
N LYS A 69 -1.83 18.55 7.14
CA LYS A 69 -0.40 18.26 6.96
C LYS A 69 0.34 18.21 8.30
N ASP A 70 0.17 19.24 9.13
CA ASP A 70 0.89 19.31 10.40
C ASP A 70 0.33 18.31 11.42
N PHE A 71 -0.98 18.06 11.40
CA PHE A 71 -1.58 16.98 12.17
C PHE A 71 -1.00 15.60 11.81
N CYS A 72 -0.87 15.29 10.51
CA CYS A 72 -0.27 14.03 10.07
C CYS A 72 1.21 13.92 10.44
N ARG A 73 1.98 15.01 10.38
CA ARG A 73 3.38 15.04 10.85
C ARG A 73 3.47 14.73 12.33
N ALA A 74 2.65 15.39 13.16
CA ALA A 74 2.62 15.16 14.60
C ALA A 74 2.28 13.70 14.95
N VAL A 75 1.41 13.06 14.17
CA VAL A 75 1.12 11.62 14.30
C VAL A 75 2.34 10.75 13.96
N LEU A 76 3.08 11.07 12.90
CA LEU A 76 4.29 10.32 12.51
C LEU A 76 5.44 10.49 13.52
N ASP A 77 5.56 11.66 14.13
CA ASP A 77 6.62 11.99 15.09
C ASP A 77 6.58 11.13 16.37
N GLN A 78 5.43 10.51 16.69
CA GLN A 78 5.30 9.52 17.77
C GLN A 78 6.32 8.38 17.65
N ALA A 79 6.67 7.98 16.42
CA ALA A 79 7.63 6.92 16.16
C ALA A 79 9.04 7.44 15.83
N ARG A 80 9.32 8.75 15.99
CA ARG A 80 10.54 9.40 15.50
C ARG A 80 10.81 9.06 14.03
N TRP A 81 9.76 9.05 13.24
CA TRP A 81 9.81 8.67 11.84
C TRP A 81 10.58 9.70 11.01
N HIS A 82 11.28 9.26 9.97
CA HIS A 82 12.01 10.13 9.04
C HIS A 82 11.51 9.95 7.59
N PRO A 83 11.55 11.00 6.76
CA PRO A 83 11.17 10.92 5.34
C PRO A 83 11.79 9.74 4.60
N GLY A 84 10.94 8.98 3.89
CA GLY A 84 11.36 7.79 3.16
C GLY A 84 11.42 6.49 3.97
N GLN A 85 11.22 6.52 5.29
CA GLN A 85 11.18 5.33 6.14
C GLN A 85 9.81 4.62 6.02
N ALA A 86 9.81 3.28 6.05
CA ALA A 86 8.58 2.49 6.08
C ALA A 86 7.85 2.69 7.41
N VAL A 87 6.51 2.74 7.38
CA VAL A 87 5.67 2.97 8.56
C VAL A 87 4.25 2.45 8.33
N VAL A 88 3.63 1.95 9.39
CA VAL A 88 2.19 1.62 9.40
C VAL A 88 1.43 2.72 10.15
N ILE A 89 0.38 3.27 9.54
CA ILE A 89 -0.43 4.35 10.10
C ILE A 89 -1.87 3.85 10.31
N ASP A 90 -2.30 3.70 11.55
CA ASP A 90 -3.66 3.25 11.88
C ASP A 90 -4.63 4.41 12.17
N GLY A 91 -5.85 4.28 11.65
CA GLY A 91 -6.96 5.13 12.03
C GLY A 91 -7.15 6.32 11.11
N ILE A 92 -6.87 6.16 9.81
CA ILE A 92 -7.18 7.18 8.82
C ILE A 92 -8.70 7.29 8.67
N ARG A 93 -9.18 8.53 8.75
CA ARG A 93 -10.60 8.90 8.72
C ARG A 93 -10.91 9.95 7.65
N HIS A 94 -9.94 10.54 6.98
CA HIS A 94 -10.20 11.60 6.00
C HIS A 94 -9.39 11.33 4.73
N VAL A 95 -9.99 11.60 3.56
CA VAL A 95 -9.28 11.51 2.28
C VAL A 95 -8.15 12.53 2.24
N GLU A 96 -8.37 13.69 2.83
CA GLU A 96 -7.40 14.77 2.99
C GLU A 96 -6.22 14.34 3.85
N ALA A 97 -6.44 13.56 4.90
CA ALA A 97 -5.36 12.98 5.69
C ALA A 97 -4.54 11.96 4.88
N ALA A 98 -5.21 11.10 4.09
CA ALA A 98 -4.53 10.18 3.19
C ALA A 98 -3.69 10.93 2.12
N ASN A 99 -4.22 12.00 1.55
CA ASN A 99 -3.51 12.84 0.59
C ASN A 99 -2.32 13.57 1.24
N ALA A 100 -2.51 14.12 2.43
CA ALA A 100 -1.42 14.75 3.18
C ALA A 100 -0.31 13.75 3.51
N LEU A 101 -0.65 12.55 3.98
CA LEU A 101 0.32 11.48 4.25
C LEU A 101 1.09 11.09 2.99
N ARG A 102 0.42 10.94 1.84
CA ARG A 102 1.07 10.64 0.55
C ARG A 102 2.16 11.66 0.18
N GLU A 103 1.93 12.93 0.47
CA GLU A 103 2.93 13.97 0.26
C GLU A 103 4.05 13.94 1.31
N ILE A 104 3.71 13.76 2.60
CA ILE A 104 4.66 13.82 3.71
C ILE A 104 5.65 12.66 3.68
N VAL A 105 5.18 11.44 3.39
CA VAL A 105 6.02 10.24 3.47
C VAL A 105 7.00 10.11 2.31
N SER A 106 6.82 10.89 1.24
CA SER A 106 7.74 10.98 0.11
C SER A 106 9.19 11.16 0.59
N PRO A 107 10.17 10.39 0.08
CA PRO A 107 10.09 9.54 -1.12
C PRO A 107 9.54 8.12 -0.90
N ALA A 108 9.03 7.77 0.29
CA ALA A 108 8.31 6.51 0.47
C ALA A 108 6.98 6.55 -0.30
N GLU A 109 6.58 5.41 -0.85
CA GLU A 109 5.25 5.27 -1.45
C GLU A 109 4.20 5.11 -0.35
N PHE A 110 3.06 5.78 -0.50
CA PHE A 110 1.94 5.64 0.42
C PHE A 110 0.82 4.83 -0.24
N HIS A 111 0.34 3.82 0.48
CA HIS A 111 -0.82 3.03 0.09
C HIS A 111 -1.85 2.99 1.21
N LEU A 112 -3.10 3.29 0.86
CA LEU A 112 -4.27 3.18 1.71
C LEU A 112 -4.91 1.80 1.57
N ILE A 113 -5.08 1.14 2.71
CA ILE A 113 -5.75 -0.13 2.86
C ILE A 113 -7.07 0.13 3.59
N TYR A 114 -8.18 -0.30 3.01
CA TYR A 114 -9.49 -0.19 3.62
C TYR A 114 -10.01 -1.57 4.02
N ILE A 115 -10.37 -1.73 5.30
CA ILE A 115 -11.02 -2.94 5.80
C ILE A 115 -12.53 -2.73 5.71
N ASP A 116 -13.14 -3.43 4.76
CA ASP A 116 -14.56 -3.36 4.47
C ASP A 116 -15.35 -4.28 5.39
N MET A 117 -16.37 -3.71 6.02
CA MET A 117 -17.39 -4.42 6.77
C MET A 117 -18.73 -4.04 6.18
N ASP A 118 -19.50 -5.04 5.77
CA ASP A 118 -20.91 -4.83 5.50
C ASP A 118 -21.62 -4.28 6.76
N SER A 119 -22.70 -3.53 6.53
CA SER A 119 -23.41 -2.82 7.60
C SER A 119 -24.16 -3.74 8.57
N GLU A 120 -24.38 -5.01 8.19
CA GLU A 120 -25.12 -5.99 8.95
C GLU A 120 -24.23 -6.65 10.01
N THR A 121 -22.99 -6.95 9.63
CA THR A 121 -21.94 -7.54 10.47
C THR A 121 -21.43 -6.57 11.52
N GLN A 122 -21.35 -5.28 11.19
CA GLN A 122 -21.01 -4.22 12.15
C GLN A 122 -21.95 -4.29 13.36
N ARG A 123 -23.27 -4.38 13.15
CA ARG A 123 -24.29 -4.42 14.23
C ARG A 123 -24.15 -5.64 15.15
N GLN A 124 -23.67 -6.77 14.63
CA GLN A 124 -23.56 -8.02 15.39
C GLN A 124 -22.35 -8.03 16.35
N ARG A 125 -21.23 -7.41 15.97
CA ARG A 125 -20.00 -7.34 16.80
C ARG A 125 -20.03 -6.24 17.88
N LEU A 126 -21.03 -5.35 17.87
CA LEU A 126 -21.22 -4.37 18.95
C LEU A 126 -21.75 -5.03 20.24
N PRO A 127 -21.19 -4.69 21.42
CA PRO A 127 -21.69 -5.14 22.73
C PRO A 127 -23.20 -4.92 22.87
N ARG A 128 -23.93 -5.86 23.49
CA ARG A 128 -25.40 -5.76 23.67
C ARG A 128 -25.84 -4.43 24.31
N SER A 129 -25.01 -3.84 25.17
CA SER A 129 -25.25 -2.54 25.82
C SER A 129 -25.32 -1.35 24.84
N LEU A 130 -24.68 -1.45 23.67
CA LEU A 130 -24.68 -0.43 22.61
C LEU A 130 -25.73 -0.71 21.53
N ARG A 131 -26.49 -1.82 21.63
CA ARG A 131 -27.56 -2.17 20.68
C ARG A 131 -28.88 -1.43 20.96
N HIS A 132 -29.04 -0.80 22.13
CA HIS A 132 -30.30 -0.19 22.59
C HIS A 132 -30.19 1.28 23.00
N ARG A 133 -29.00 1.89 22.95
CA ARG A 133 -28.88 3.35 22.91
C ARG A 133 -28.98 3.80 21.45
N LYS A 134 -29.53 5.01 21.24
CA LYS A 134 -29.92 5.65 19.97
C LYS A 134 -29.17 5.13 18.73
N PRO A 135 -29.85 4.94 17.58
CA PRO A 135 -29.28 4.28 16.41
C PRO A 135 -27.86 4.78 16.16
N ILE A 136 -26.89 3.88 15.99
CA ILE A 136 -25.50 4.24 15.66
C ILE A 136 -25.43 5.17 14.44
N GLN A 137 -26.46 5.11 13.58
CA GLN A 137 -26.70 6.04 12.48
C GLN A 137 -26.87 7.51 12.91
N GLU A 138 -27.28 7.82 14.15
CA GLU A 138 -27.37 9.18 14.70
C GLU A 138 -26.03 9.65 15.30
N LEU A 139 -25.21 8.75 15.84
CA LEU A 139 -23.83 9.08 16.24
C LEU A 139 -22.93 9.33 15.02
N GLU A 140 -23.22 8.67 13.89
CA GLU A 140 -22.56 8.94 12.60
C GLU A 140 -23.04 10.25 11.96
N ARG A 141 -24.17 10.86 12.37
CA ARG A 141 -24.83 11.98 11.67
C ARG A 141 -24.33 13.39 12.01
N HIS A 142 -23.56 13.58 13.09
CA HIS A 142 -23.28 14.91 13.63
C HIS A 142 -21.85 15.42 13.50
N SER A 143 -21.00 14.76 12.72
CA SER A 143 -19.64 15.25 12.46
C SER A 143 -19.21 14.87 11.04
N THR A 144 -18.10 15.46 10.59
CA THR A 144 -17.41 15.21 9.32
C THR A 144 -17.18 13.72 8.98
N GLU A 145 -17.40 12.80 9.94
CA GLU A 145 -17.46 11.35 9.76
C GLU A 145 -18.50 10.83 8.73
N VAL A 146 -19.53 11.59 8.32
CA VAL A 146 -20.58 11.12 7.37
C VAL A 146 -20.05 10.82 5.96
N GLN A 147 -19.04 11.57 5.49
CA GLN A 147 -18.50 11.42 4.13
C GLN A 147 -17.41 10.32 4.04
N VAL A 148 -16.89 9.90 5.19
CA VAL A 148 -15.68 9.08 5.35
C VAL A 148 -15.83 7.63 4.87
N PRO A 149 -16.92 6.88 5.18
CA PRO A 149 -17.06 5.49 4.78
C PRO A 149 -17.33 5.30 3.28
N LYS A 150 -17.66 6.38 2.54
CA LYS A 150 -18.01 6.31 1.12
C LYS A 150 -16.83 6.64 0.20
N GLU A 151 -15.97 7.57 0.59
CA GLU A 151 -14.89 8.04 -0.30
C GLU A 151 -13.56 7.30 -0.09
N LEU A 152 -13.20 6.94 1.15
CA LEU A 152 -11.96 6.21 1.41
C LEU A 152 -11.84 4.87 0.68
N PRO A 153 -12.90 4.04 0.56
CA PRO A 153 -12.82 2.80 -0.22
C PRO A 153 -12.51 3.03 -1.70
N LYS A 154 -12.95 4.15 -2.28
CA LYS A 154 -12.74 4.46 -3.69
C LYS A 154 -11.28 4.84 -4.01
N VAL A 155 -10.56 5.34 -3.01
CA VAL A 155 -9.16 5.77 -3.14
C VAL A 155 -8.18 4.80 -2.48
N ALA A 156 -8.67 3.68 -1.94
CA ALA A 156 -7.84 2.64 -1.36
C ALA A 156 -7.25 1.75 -2.45
N GLU A 157 -5.95 1.47 -2.37
CA GLU A 157 -5.26 0.57 -3.28
C GLU A 157 -5.49 -0.91 -2.92
N LEU A 158 -5.96 -1.21 -1.71
CA LEU A 158 -6.33 -2.55 -1.27
C LEU A 158 -7.61 -2.53 -0.42
N LEU A 159 -8.59 -3.34 -0.79
CA LEU A 159 -9.82 -3.60 -0.03
C LEU A 159 -9.73 -4.98 0.63
N LEU A 160 -9.98 -5.03 1.93
CA LEU A 160 -9.90 -6.26 2.73
C LEU A 160 -11.26 -6.63 3.30
N ASP A 161 -11.58 -7.92 3.29
CA ASP A 161 -12.80 -8.47 3.86
C ASP A 161 -12.66 -8.69 5.38
N ALA A 162 -13.38 -7.91 6.19
CA ALA A 162 -13.36 -8.01 7.66
C ALA A 162 -13.94 -9.31 8.24
N HIS A 163 -14.52 -10.18 7.40
CA HIS A 163 -14.97 -11.52 7.79
C HIS A 163 -13.81 -12.50 8.00
N LYS A 164 -12.70 -12.30 7.28
CA LYS A 164 -11.48 -13.09 7.45
C LYS A 164 -10.86 -12.85 8.82
N ASN A 165 -10.10 -13.81 9.31
CA ASN A 165 -9.40 -13.63 10.58
C ASN A 165 -8.27 -12.58 10.44
N PRO A 166 -7.90 -11.87 11.52
CA PRO A 166 -6.90 -10.81 11.43
C PRO A 166 -5.50 -11.24 10.99
N ASP A 167 -5.13 -12.52 11.15
CA ASP A 167 -3.84 -13.06 10.73
C ASP A 167 -3.77 -13.28 9.22
N GLU A 168 -4.82 -13.86 8.63
CA GLU A 168 -4.98 -14.00 7.18
C GLU A 168 -4.99 -12.64 6.48
N LEU A 169 -5.70 -11.66 7.06
CA LEU A 169 -5.71 -10.29 6.54
C LEU A 169 -4.33 -9.65 6.59
N ALA A 170 -3.59 -9.84 7.68
CA ALA A 170 -2.23 -9.32 7.80
C ALA A 170 -1.28 -9.97 6.77
N GLU A 171 -1.40 -11.27 6.53
CA GLU A 171 -0.62 -11.97 5.50
C GLU A 171 -0.96 -11.53 4.08
N GLU A 172 -2.25 -11.27 3.80
CA GLU A 172 -2.70 -10.70 2.54
C GLU A 172 -2.07 -9.32 2.30
N VAL A 173 -2.09 -8.44 3.31
CA VAL A 173 -1.44 -7.12 3.23
C VAL A 173 0.06 -7.23 3.01
N VAL A 174 0.76 -8.08 3.77
CA VAL A 174 2.22 -8.23 3.65
C VAL A 174 2.61 -8.74 2.27
N ARG A 175 1.89 -9.74 1.75
CA ARG A 175 2.12 -10.24 0.38
C ARG A 175 1.87 -9.16 -0.66
N TRP A 176 0.79 -8.39 -0.51
CA TRP A 176 0.46 -7.29 -1.39
C TRP A 176 1.54 -6.19 -1.36
N ALA A 177 1.96 -5.77 -0.16
CA ALA A 177 2.98 -4.73 0.02
C ALA A 177 4.32 -5.13 -0.59
N ASN A 178 4.76 -6.38 -0.42
CA ASN A 178 5.98 -6.90 -1.04
C ASN A 178 5.89 -6.90 -2.57
N ARG A 179 4.76 -7.32 -3.14
CA ARG A 179 4.54 -7.28 -4.59
C ARG A 179 4.52 -5.84 -5.13
N SER A 180 3.88 -4.93 -4.41
CA SER A 180 3.85 -3.50 -4.76
C SER A 180 5.24 -2.87 -4.74
N ASP A 181 6.09 -3.21 -3.75
CA ASP A 181 7.50 -2.76 -3.72
C ASP A 181 8.29 -3.27 -4.94
N VAL A 182 8.18 -4.56 -5.27
CA VAL A 182 8.84 -5.12 -6.46
C VAL A 182 8.35 -4.43 -7.74
N SER A 183 7.04 -4.23 -7.88
CA SER A 183 6.43 -3.55 -9.04
C SER A 183 6.96 -2.12 -9.21
N GLU A 184 7.05 -1.37 -8.11
CA GLU A 184 7.55 -0.01 -8.12
C GLU A 184 9.03 0.05 -8.50
N ARG A 185 9.84 -0.79 -7.84
CA ARG A 185 11.29 -0.88 -8.13
C ARG A 185 11.53 -1.25 -9.58
N PHE A 186 10.80 -2.23 -10.10
CA PHE A 186 10.85 -2.61 -11.50
C PHE A 186 10.53 -1.42 -12.41
N ARG A 187 9.44 -0.68 -12.16
CA ARG A 187 9.02 0.45 -12.99
C ARG A 187 10.04 1.59 -13.00
N LYS A 188 10.60 1.93 -11.84
CA LYS A 188 11.66 2.95 -11.69
C LYS A 188 12.92 2.53 -12.46
N LEU A 189 13.35 1.28 -12.31
CA LEU A 189 14.51 0.74 -13.02
C LEU A 189 14.28 0.64 -14.53
N ALA A 190 13.12 0.19 -14.97
CA ALA A 190 12.76 0.06 -16.39
C ALA A 190 12.71 1.43 -17.07
N THR A 191 12.13 2.44 -16.42
CA THR A 191 12.13 3.83 -16.90
C THR A 191 13.55 4.37 -17.03
N LYS A 192 14.38 4.20 -15.99
CA LYS A 192 15.78 4.63 -16.00
C LYS A 192 16.58 3.93 -17.10
N TRP A 193 16.38 2.63 -17.26
CA TRP A 193 17.04 1.83 -18.30
C TRP A 193 16.66 2.32 -19.70
N ARG A 194 15.36 2.45 -20.01
CA ARG A 194 14.88 2.92 -21.33
C ARG A 194 15.45 4.28 -21.71
N ALA A 195 15.45 5.23 -20.76
CA ALA A 195 16.01 6.55 -20.97
C ALA A 195 17.52 6.51 -21.30
N ALA A 196 18.26 5.58 -20.69
CA ALA A 196 19.70 5.45 -20.89
C ALA A 196 20.08 4.67 -22.17
N VAL A 197 19.30 3.64 -22.53
CA VAL A 197 19.66 2.72 -23.61
C VAL A 197 19.00 3.00 -24.95
N GLY A 198 17.97 3.86 -25.00
CA GLY A 198 17.29 4.24 -26.25
C GLY A 198 18.23 4.65 -27.40
N PRO A 199 19.35 5.38 -27.15
CA PRO A 199 20.32 5.74 -28.19
C PRO A 199 21.30 4.62 -28.60
N LEU A 200 21.31 3.48 -27.91
CA LEU A 200 22.31 2.43 -28.10
C LEU A 200 21.84 1.38 -29.10
N SER A 201 22.73 0.96 -30.00
CA SER A 201 22.46 -0.15 -30.95
C SER A 201 23.09 -1.49 -30.53
N SER A 202 23.85 -1.51 -29.42
CA SER A 202 24.56 -2.71 -28.95
C SER A 202 23.75 -3.45 -27.90
N SER A 203 23.29 -4.65 -28.25
CA SER A 203 22.58 -5.57 -27.33
C SER A 203 23.38 -5.85 -26.06
N THR A 204 24.70 -6.00 -26.17
CA THR A 204 25.60 -6.20 -25.00
C THR A 204 25.54 -5.01 -24.05
N LYS A 205 25.67 -3.79 -24.55
CA LYS A 205 25.61 -2.57 -23.70
C LYS A 205 24.22 -2.37 -23.08
N ILE A 206 23.17 -2.71 -23.82
CA ILE A 206 21.78 -2.66 -23.35
C ILE A 206 21.58 -3.58 -22.14
N ILE A 207 22.08 -4.82 -22.21
CA ILE A 207 21.94 -5.83 -21.14
C ILE A 207 22.86 -5.53 -19.95
N GLN A 208 24.08 -5.05 -20.19
CA GLN A 208 25.06 -4.75 -19.13
C GLN A 208 24.72 -3.48 -18.34
N HIS A 209 23.73 -2.70 -18.76
CA HIS A 209 23.34 -1.49 -18.05
C HIS A 209 22.98 -1.77 -16.58
N PRO A 210 23.47 -0.99 -15.60
CA PRO A 210 23.25 -1.27 -14.17
C PRO A 210 21.79 -1.47 -13.78
N ALA A 211 20.88 -0.64 -14.32
CA ALA A 211 19.45 -0.79 -14.03
C ALA A 211 18.84 -2.11 -14.57
N TYR A 212 19.37 -2.64 -15.67
CA TYR A 212 18.96 -3.95 -16.19
C TYR A 212 19.42 -5.08 -15.27
N GLN A 213 20.65 -4.99 -14.76
CA GLN A 213 21.20 -5.94 -13.80
C GLN A 213 20.45 -5.91 -12.47
N GLU A 214 20.04 -4.73 -12.00
CA GLU A 214 19.18 -4.62 -10.82
C GLU A 214 17.79 -5.21 -11.03
N ILE A 215 17.22 -5.13 -12.24
CA ILE A 215 15.96 -5.83 -12.58
C ILE A 215 16.15 -7.35 -12.47
N ILE A 216 17.27 -7.89 -12.95
CA ILE A 216 17.57 -9.33 -12.81
C ILE A 216 17.64 -9.72 -11.32
N LYS A 217 18.23 -8.87 -10.48
CA LYS A 217 18.33 -9.11 -9.02
C LYS A 217 16.98 -9.06 -8.30
N LEU A 218 15.93 -8.48 -8.88
CA LEU A 218 14.57 -8.60 -8.33
C LEU A 218 14.04 -10.05 -8.41
N GLY A 219 14.65 -10.91 -9.22
CA GLY A 219 14.37 -12.34 -9.24
C GLY A 219 12.98 -12.69 -9.78
N ARG A 220 12.42 -13.80 -9.30
CA ARG A 220 11.19 -14.40 -9.82
C ARG A 220 9.98 -13.45 -9.77
N ASP A 221 9.89 -12.57 -8.78
CA ASP A 221 8.79 -11.61 -8.64
C ASP A 221 8.76 -10.55 -9.77
N ALA A 222 9.88 -10.36 -10.49
CA ALA A 222 9.93 -9.47 -11.65
C ALA A 222 9.44 -10.13 -12.95
N VAL A 223 9.34 -11.47 -13.02
CA VAL A 223 8.97 -12.18 -14.25
C VAL A 223 7.58 -11.76 -14.76
N PRO A 224 6.52 -11.73 -13.93
CA PRO A 224 5.20 -11.27 -14.40
C PRO A 224 5.24 -9.85 -14.96
N LEU A 225 6.00 -8.96 -14.33
CA LEU A 225 6.12 -7.55 -14.72
C LEU A 225 6.84 -7.41 -16.08
N ILE A 226 7.91 -8.18 -16.28
CA ILE A 226 8.64 -8.22 -17.55
C ILE A 226 7.75 -8.75 -18.68
N LEU A 227 6.98 -9.82 -18.42
CA LEU A 227 6.06 -10.41 -19.38
C LEU A 227 4.92 -9.45 -19.77
N GLN A 228 4.43 -8.65 -18.82
CA GLN A 228 3.46 -7.58 -19.11
C GLN A 228 4.05 -6.50 -20.01
N GLU A 229 5.29 -6.08 -19.78
CA GLU A 229 5.95 -5.10 -20.65
C GLU A 229 6.19 -5.64 -22.06
N LEU A 230 6.59 -6.92 -22.20
CA LEU A 230 6.76 -7.57 -23.51
C LEU A 230 5.47 -7.66 -24.32
N GLU A 231 4.33 -7.89 -23.67
CA GLU A 231 3.04 -7.93 -24.38
C GLU A 231 2.63 -6.54 -24.89
N LYS A 232 2.90 -5.48 -24.12
CA LYS A 232 2.60 -4.10 -24.55
C LYS A 232 3.50 -3.67 -25.70
N LYS A 233 4.81 -3.92 -25.57
CA LYS A 233 5.82 -3.53 -26.55
C LYS A 233 7.04 -4.44 -26.43
N PRO A 234 7.34 -5.25 -27.47
CA PRO A 234 8.56 -6.04 -27.51
C PRO A 234 9.80 -5.16 -27.34
N ASP A 235 10.65 -5.54 -26.39
CA ASP A 235 11.86 -4.83 -26.01
C ASP A 235 12.92 -5.85 -25.58
N HIS A 236 14.14 -5.42 -25.24
CA HIS A 236 15.29 -6.30 -24.96
C HIS A 236 15.22 -7.04 -23.60
N TRP A 237 14.07 -7.57 -23.21
CA TRP A 237 13.85 -8.24 -21.93
C TRP A 237 14.20 -9.73 -21.89
N PHE A 238 14.43 -10.36 -23.04
CA PHE A 238 14.64 -11.81 -23.14
C PHE A 238 15.85 -12.30 -22.32
N ALA A 239 16.93 -11.52 -22.24
CA ALA A 239 18.09 -11.90 -21.44
C ALA A 239 17.78 -11.89 -19.94
N ALA A 240 16.99 -10.93 -19.45
CA ALA A 240 16.53 -10.90 -18.07
C ALA A 240 15.64 -12.10 -17.76
N LEU A 241 14.68 -12.43 -18.63
CA LEU A 241 13.81 -13.60 -18.44
C LEU A 241 14.63 -14.89 -18.35
N ARG A 242 15.56 -15.14 -19.29
CA ARG A 242 16.45 -16.31 -19.24
C ARG A 242 17.28 -16.35 -17.96
N ALA A 243 17.85 -15.23 -17.55
CA ALA A 243 18.69 -15.16 -16.35
C ALA A 243 17.91 -15.46 -15.07
N ILE A 244 16.64 -15.04 -14.99
CA ILE A 244 15.79 -15.23 -13.82
C ILE A 244 15.14 -16.62 -13.81
N THR A 245 14.65 -17.09 -14.95
CA THR A 245 13.84 -18.32 -15.03
C THR A 245 14.66 -19.57 -15.30
N GLY A 246 15.82 -19.42 -15.96
CA GLY A 246 16.60 -20.54 -16.50
C GLY A 246 16.04 -21.16 -17.78
N GLU A 247 14.93 -20.62 -18.32
CA GLU A 247 14.20 -21.18 -19.45
C GLU A 247 14.47 -20.42 -20.76
N ASP A 248 14.29 -21.05 -21.92
CA ASP A 248 14.29 -20.38 -23.23
C ASP A 248 13.20 -20.98 -24.16
N PRO A 249 11.95 -20.49 -24.11
CA PRO A 249 10.84 -21.02 -24.91
C PRO A 249 10.89 -20.58 -26.39
N VAL A 250 11.92 -19.85 -26.81
CA VAL A 250 12.05 -19.32 -28.18
C VAL A 250 12.65 -20.37 -29.10
N ALA A 251 11.87 -20.80 -30.10
CA ALA A 251 12.33 -21.70 -31.15
C ALA A 251 13.53 -21.08 -31.91
N PRO A 252 14.54 -21.87 -32.33
CA PRO A 252 15.73 -21.36 -33.03
C PRO A 252 15.41 -20.49 -34.24
N GLU A 253 14.34 -20.82 -34.96
CA GLU A 253 13.92 -20.12 -36.17
C GLU A 253 13.40 -18.72 -35.85
N ASP A 254 12.81 -18.52 -34.67
CA ASP A 254 12.22 -17.25 -34.24
C ASP A 254 13.24 -16.28 -33.62
N ARG A 255 14.50 -16.71 -33.47
CA ARG A 255 15.58 -15.86 -32.93
C ARG A 255 15.80 -14.63 -33.79
N GLY A 256 15.87 -13.46 -33.15
CA GLY A 256 15.99 -12.16 -33.81
C GLY A 256 14.65 -11.56 -34.26
N ARG A 257 13.55 -12.34 -34.25
CA ARG A 257 12.20 -11.84 -34.54
C ARG A 257 11.52 -11.41 -33.23
N MET A 258 11.77 -10.17 -32.80
CA MET A 258 11.34 -9.62 -31.50
C MET A 258 9.88 -9.94 -31.16
N ASP A 259 8.94 -9.77 -32.10
CA ASP A 259 7.52 -10.03 -31.88
C ASP A 259 7.22 -11.52 -31.59
N ARG A 260 7.86 -12.42 -32.34
CA ARG A 260 7.69 -13.87 -32.15
C ARG A 260 8.35 -14.35 -30.87
N MET A 261 9.53 -13.81 -30.56
CA MET A 261 10.20 -14.06 -29.30
C MET A 261 9.33 -13.61 -28.11
N ALA A 262 8.74 -12.42 -28.20
CA ALA A 262 7.82 -11.91 -27.17
C ALA A 262 6.58 -12.80 -27.04
N ALA A 263 5.97 -13.22 -28.15
CA ALA A 263 4.82 -14.12 -28.14
C ALA A 263 5.12 -15.47 -27.47
N SER A 264 6.29 -16.06 -27.72
CA SER A 264 6.71 -17.31 -27.08
C SER A 264 6.90 -17.16 -25.58
N TRP A 265 7.53 -16.06 -25.13
CA TRP A 265 7.67 -15.77 -23.70
C TRP A 265 6.33 -15.49 -23.02
N VAL A 266 5.44 -14.73 -23.65
CA VAL A 266 4.10 -14.43 -23.11
C VAL A 266 3.26 -15.70 -22.98
N ARG A 267 3.32 -16.60 -23.97
CA ARG A 267 2.64 -17.91 -23.91
C ARG A 267 3.19 -18.77 -22.78
N TRP A 268 4.52 -18.92 -22.70
CA TRP A 268 5.17 -19.65 -21.62
C TRP A 268 4.75 -19.13 -20.24
N GLY A 269 4.68 -17.80 -20.08
CA GLY A 269 4.25 -17.18 -18.83
C GLY A 269 2.80 -17.49 -18.44
N ARG A 270 1.88 -17.56 -19.41
CA ARG A 270 0.48 -17.96 -19.18
C ARG A 270 0.36 -19.43 -18.79
N GLU A 271 1.16 -20.31 -19.40
CA GLU A 271 1.18 -21.75 -19.09
C GLU A 271 1.68 -22.04 -17.67
N HIS A 272 2.48 -21.13 -17.07
CA HIS A 272 3.06 -21.28 -15.74
C HIS A 272 2.38 -20.41 -14.66
N GLU A 273 1.21 -19.82 -14.97
CA GLU A 273 0.48 -18.93 -14.04
C GLU A 273 1.32 -17.73 -13.54
N LEU A 274 2.32 -17.32 -14.32
CA LEU A 274 3.16 -16.14 -14.07
C LEU A 274 2.60 -14.89 -14.73
N LYS A 275 1.38 -14.97 -15.27
CA LYS A 275 0.67 -13.92 -15.98
C LYS A 275 -0.83 -14.10 -15.87
#